data_AF-A0A8S9REK2-F1
#
_entry.id   AF-A0A8S9REK2-F1
#
_cell.length_a   1.000
_cell.length_b   1.000
_cell.length_c   1.000
_cell.angle_alpha   90.00
_cell.angle_beta   90.00
_cell.angle_gamma   90.00
#
_symmetry.space_group_name_H-M   'P 1'
#
loop_
_entity.id
_entity.type
_entity.pdbx_description
1 polymer ?
#
loop_
_entity_poly.entity_id
_entity_poly.type
_entity_poly.pdbx_seq_one_letter_code
_entity_poly.pdbx_strand_id
1 'polypeptide(L)' 'MQLLFIRQLFDVGDEVEIKEDKMYVDELKLMIALFIGMDKWRQQLSNFGLCDKLLKNNSQSELPAWKMEDII' A
#
# COMPACT_ATOMS: atom_id res chain seq x y z
N MET A 1 -16.00 -23.36 -2.99
CA MET A 1 -15.10 -22.52 -2.16
C MET A 1 -14.35 -21.61 -3.13
N GLN A 2 -14.80 -20.37 -3.33
CA GLN A 2 -14.12 -19.45 -4.23
C GLN A 2 -12.94 -18.84 -3.45
N LEU A 3 -11.71 -19.20 -3.82
CA LEU A 3 -10.55 -18.42 -3.43
C LEU A 3 -10.77 -17.02 -4.00
N LEU A 4 -11.08 -16.05 -3.15
CA LEU A 4 -10.81 -14.66 -3.46
C LEU A 4 -9.28 -14.58 -3.61
N PHE A 5 -8.80 -14.74 -4.85
CA PHE A 5 -7.67 -13.94 -5.27
C PHE A 5 -8.09 -12.51 -4.95
N ILE A 6 -7.53 -11.94 -3.89
CA ILE A 6 -7.59 -10.51 -3.64
C ILE A 6 -7.15 -9.93 -4.98
N ARG A 7 -8.09 -9.38 -5.77
CA ARG A 7 -7.74 -8.54 -6.91
C ARG A 7 -6.73 -7.58 -6.32
N GLN A 8 -5.49 -7.65 -6.77
CA GLN A 8 -4.40 -6.84 -6.22
C GLN A 8 -4.83 -5.39 -6.39
N LEU A 9 -5.33 -4.81 -5.30
CA LEU A 9 -6.06 -3.53 -5.33
C LEU A 9 -5.09 -2.37 -5.56
N PHE A 10 -3.81 -2.61 -5.29
CA PHE A 10 -2.68 -1.70 -5.41
C PHE A 10 -1.39 -2.53 -5.46
N ASP A 11 -0.36 -1.95 -6.06
CA ASP A 11 0.98 -2.50 -6.16
C ASP A 11 1.94 -1.82 -5.19
N VAL A 12 3.08 -2.46 -4.94
CA VAL A 12 4.18 -1.84 -4.17
C VAL A 12 4.61 -0.56 -4.88
N GLY A 13 4.63 0.55 -4.16
CA GLY A 13 4.92 1.88 -4.69
C GLY A 13 3.68 2.76 -4.92
N ASP A 14 2.47 2.20 -4.93
CA ASP A 14 1.26 3.00 -5.12
C ASP A 14 1.04 3.97 -3.95
N GLU A 15 0.58 5.19 -4.28
CA GLU A 15 0.04 6.14 -3.29
C GLU A 15 -1.40 5.78 -2.95
N VAL A 16 -1.66 5.56 -1.67
CA VAL A 16 -2.97 5.23 -1.13
C VAL A 16 -3.35 6.21 -0.02
N GLU A 17 -4.65 6.42 0.15
CA GLU A 17 -5.19 7.19 1.26
C GLU A 17 -5.87 6.22 2.24
N ILE A 18 -5.31 6.14 3.45
CA ILE A 18 -5.77 5.27 4.52
C ILE A 18 -6.18 6.17 5.68
N LYS A 19 -7.49 6.20 6.00
CA LYS A 19 -8.02 7.03 7.10
C LYS A 19 -7.59 8.51 7.03
N GLU A 20 -7.66 9.10 5.84
CA GLU A 20 -7.27 10.50 5.55
C GLU A 20 -5.76 10.77 5.54
N ASP A 21 -4.93 9.77 5.86
CA ASP A 21 -3.48 9.86 5.75
C ASP A 21 -3.01 9.34 4.38
N LYS A 22 -2.18 10.13 3.70
CA LYS A 22 -1.49 9.72 2.48
C LYS A 22 -0.30 8.82 2.83
N MET A 23 -0.28 7.63 2.24
CA MET A 23 0.76 6.63 2.44
C MET A 23 1.13 5.96 1.12
N TYR A 24 2.31 5.35 1.09
CA TYR A 24 2.77 4.53 -0.02
C TYR A 24 2.77 3.07 0.37
N VAL A 25 2.46 2.19 -0.57
CA VAL A 25 2.58 0.74 -0.37
C VAL A 25 4.06 0.37 -0.32
N ASP A 26 4.53 -0.07 0.84
CA ASP A 26 5.94 -0.43 1.04
C ASP A 26 6.20 -1.90 0.71
N GLU A 27 5.39 -2.80 1.27
CA GLU A 27 5.48 -4.25 1.03
C GLU A 27 4.09 -4.90 1.01
N LEU A 28 3.90 -5.88 0.14
CA LEU A 28 2.71 -6.73 0.11
C LEU A 28 3.11 -8.18 0.45
N LYS A 29 2.55 -8.71 1.54
CA LYS A 29 2.69 -10.12 1.95
C LYS A 29 1.33 -10.79 1.92
N LEU A 30 1.32 -12.13 2.00
CA LEU A 30 0.11 -12.95 1.83
C LEU A 30 -1.06 -12.50 2.72
N MET A 31 -0.79 -12.14 3.98
CA MET A 31 -1.81 -11.75 4.95
C MET A 31 -1.76 -10.28 5.37
N ILE A 32 -0.69 -9.57 5.05
CA ILE A 32 -0.43 -8.21 5.55
C ILE A 32 0.10 -7.31 4.44
N ALA A 33 -0.26 -6.04 4.51
CA ALA A 33 0.32 -4.96 3.71
C ALA A 33 1.03 -3.99 4.67
N LEU A 34 2.23 -3.56 4.28
CA LEU A 34 2.93 -2.46 4.93
C LEU A 34 2.78 -1.20 4.08
N PHE A 35 2.49 -0.12 4.78
CA PHE A 35 2.38 1.22 4.23
C PHE A 35 3.38 2.13 4.94
N ILE A 36 3.88 3.12 4.22
CA ILE A 36 4.81 4.11 4.76
C ILE A 36 4.31 5.52 4.42
N GLY A 37 4.13 6.34 5.45
CA GLY A 37 3.79 7.75 5.30
C GLY A 37 4.99 8.59 4.89
N MET A 38 4.75 9.84 4.49
CA MET A 38 5.81 10.80 4.14
C MET A 38 6.78 11.05 5.30
N ASP A 39 6.28 10.99 6.54
CA ASP A 39 7.09 11.13 7.76
C ASP A 39 7.90 9.86 8.11
N LYS A 40 7.99 8.90 7.17
CA LYS A 40 8.63 7.58 7.35
C LYS A 40 7.97 6.70 8.42
N TRP A 41 6.82 7.10 8.94
CA TRP A 41 6.03 6.26 9.84
C TRP A 41 5.43 5.08 9.07
N ARG A 42 5.57 3.87 9.63
CA ARG A 42 5.10 2.63 8.99
C ARG A 42 3.81 2.15 9.64
N GLN A 43 2.85 1.79 8.81
CA GLN A 43 1.59 1.21 9.23
C GLN A 43 1.44 -0.18 8.63
N GLN A 44 1.19 -1.18 9.47
CA GLN A 44 0.89 -2.54 9.04
C GLN A 44 -0.61 -2.78 9.14
N LEU A 45 -1.22 -3.25 8.06
CA LEU A 45 -2.63 -3.63 8.03
C LEU A 45 -2.79 -5.06 7.54
N SER A 46 -3.78 -5.75 8.10
CA SER A 46 -4.22 -7.05 7.58
C SER A 46 -4.86 -6.86 6.21
N ASN A 47 -4.57 -7.77 5.28
CA ASN A 47 -5.26 -7.83 4.00
C ASN A 47 -6.77 -8.10 4.18
N PHE A 48 -7.14 -8.74 5.30
CA PHE A 48 -8.54 -8.92 5.69
C PHE A 48 -9.12 -7.59 6.21
N GLY A 49 -10.08 -7.02 5.47
CA GLY A 49 -10.73 -5.74 5.79
C GLY A 49 -9.93 -4.51 5.38
N LEU A 50 -8.92 -4.68 4.52
CA LEU A 50 -8.15 -3.57 3.96
C LEU A 50 -9.02 -2.68 3.06
N CYS A 51 -9.96 -3.29 2.34
CA CYS A 51 -10.95 -2.59 1.51
C CYS A 51 -11.81 -1.60 2.30
N ASP A 52 -12.11 -1.87 3.58
CA ASP A 52 -12.95 -1.01 4.41
C ASP A 52 -12.17 0.22 4.93
N LYS A 53 -10.83 0.15 4.91
CA LYS A 53 -9.94 1.19 5.44
C LYS A 53 -9.31 2.05 4.34
N LEU A 54 -9.28 1.53 3.12
CA LEU A 54 -8.75 2.22 1.94
C LEU A 54 -9.80 3.20 1.44
N LEU A 55 -9.53 4.50 1.57
CA LEU A 55 -10.43 5.55 1.09
C LEU A 55 -10.21 5.84 -0.40
N LYS A 56 -8.95 5.74 -0.86
CA LYS A 56 -8.59 6.04 -2.24
C LYS A 56 -7.34 5.29 -2.65
N ASN A 57 -7.32 4.80 -3.89
CA ASN A 57 -6.09 4.39 -4.56
C ASN A 57 -5.78 5.44 -5.64
N ASN A 58 -4.68 6.17 -5.47
CA ASN A 58 -4.11 7.03 -6.51
C ASN A 58 -3.00 6.23 -7.22
N SER A 59 -3.37 5.14 -7.89
CA SER A 59 -2.46 4.29 -8.65
C SER A 59 -1.90 5.04 -9.87
N GLN A 60 -0.99 5.97 -9.62
CA GLN A 60 0.03 6.37 -10.56
C GLN A 60 1.28 5.69 -10.04
N SER A 61 1.71 4.62 -10.72
CA SER A 61 2.88 3.82 -10.39
C SER A 61 4.17 4.61 -10.60
N GLU A 62 4.30 5.76 -9.97
CA GLU A 62 5.54 6.50 -9.82
C GLU A 62 6.08 6.14 -8.44
N LEU A 63 7.07 5.25 -8.42
CA LEU A 63 7.79 4.89 -7.19
C LEU A 63 8.18 6.19 -6.47
N PRO A 64 7.86 6.33 -5.17
CA PRO A 64 8.18 7.56 -4.46
C PRO A 64 9.71 7.76 -4.47
N ALA A 65 10.15 9.01 -4.62
CA ALA A 65 11.54 9.37 -4.92
C ALA A 65 12.59 8.72 -3.98
N TRP A 66 12.23 8.46 -2.73
CA TRP A 66 13.10 7.80 -1.75
C TRP A 66 13.37 6.30 -2.03
N LYS A 67 12.53 5.62 -2.82
CA LYS A 67 12.80 4.25 -3.31
C LYS A 67 13.64 4.23 -4.59
N MET A 68 13.80 5.36 -5.28
CA MET A 68 14.71 5.45 -6.43
C MET A 68 16.18 5.47 -6.00
N GLU A 69 16.47 5.85 -4.75
CA GLU A 69 17.82 5.91 -4.19
C GLU A 69 18.42 4.51 -3.92
N ASP A 70 17.58 3.49 -3.72
CA ASP A 70 18.01 2.09 -3.49
C ASP A 70 18.38 1.33 -4.79
N ILE A 71 18.31 1.98 -5.96
CA ILE A 71 18.56 1.35 -7.29
C ILE A 71 19.98 1.67 -7.83
N ILE A 72 20.84 2.35 -7.07
CA ILE A 72 22.21 2.73 -7.50
C ILE A 72 23.28 1.81 -6.90
#